data_AF-A0A0H3K7B7-F1
#
_entry.id   AF-A0A0H3K7B7-F1
#
_cell.length_a   1.000
_cell.length_b   1.000
_cell.length_c   1.000
_cell.angle_alpha   90.00
_cell.angle_beta   90.00
_cell.angle_gamma   90.00
#
_symmetry.space_group_name_H-M   'P 1'
#
loop_
_entity.id
_entity.type
_entity.pdbx_description
1 polymer ?
#
loop_
_entity_poly.entity_id
_entity_poly.type
_entity_poly.pdbx_seq_one_letter_code
_entity_poly.pdbx_strand_id
1 'polypeptide(L)'
;MRLTMNYLSNFFNTTIQLNIYIIVIVAACYIAIHQYRHKPVLNYLDVILNYIPVLTHEFGHVLFNKLAGGRAKDLVIVTSPRERQQTLQQGFAITQSRHLAGQWLTTIGGYFMPPIMLLIGLASSHYQIPSFFIFTYLLIFIYFLILTSRKGSPIVVITLISIMLYFILKDENIVEIQLLVTMSYQYILGIIRRSSTI
;
A
#
# COMPACT_ATOMS: atom_id res chain seq x y z
N MET A 1 9.19 -24.24 -15.33
CA MET A 1 10.23 -24.06 -14.30
C MET A 1 11.37 -23.13 -14.77
N ARG A 2 11.97 -23.33 -15.96
CA ARG A 2 13.03 -22.43 -16.50
C ARG A 2 12.53 -21.02 -16.88
N LEU A 3 11.36 -20.90 -17.49
CA LEU A 3 10.74 -19.60 -17.82
C LEU A 3 10.39 -18.79 -16.57
N THR A 4 9.79 -19.42 -15.56
CA THR A 4 9.38 -18.78 -14.29
C THR A 4 10.57 -18.20 -13.51
N MET A 5 11.73 -18.86 -13.55
CA MET A 5 12.97 -18.37 -12.93
C MET A 5 13.52 -17.11 -13.63
N ASN A 6 13.41 -17.03 -14.96
CA ASN A 6 13.84 -15.84 -15.70
C ASN A 6 12.95 -14.63 -15.40
N TYR A 7 11.63 -14.80 -15.32
CA TYR A 7 10.74 -13.69 -14.96
C TYR A 7 10.95 -13.18 -13.53
N LEU A 8 11.16 -14.08 -12.57
CA LEU A 8 11.44 -13.70 -11.18
C LEU A 8 12.78 -12.96 -11.07
N SER A 9 13.82 -13.49 -11.73
CA SER A 9 15.14 -12.86 -11.78
C SER A 9 15.07 -11.46 -12.41
N ASN A 10 14.36 -11.32 -13.54
CA ASN A 10 14.18 -10.04 -14.20
C ASN A 10 13.40 -9.06 -13.34
N PHE A 11 12.35 -9.51 -12.64
CA PHE A 11 11.61 -8.67 -11.70
C PHE A 11 12.51 -8.15 -10.57
N PHE A 12 13.30 -9.00 -9.91
CA PHE A 12 14.17 -8.57 -8.81
C PHE A 12 15.36 -7.71 -9.27
N ASN A 13 15.86 -7.92 -10.50
CA ASN A 13 17.00 -7.18 -11.06
C ASN A 13 16.58 -5.94 -11.87
N THR A 14 15.28 -5.60 -11.90
CA THR A 14 14.82 -4.39 -12.59
C THR A 14 15.30 -3.15 -11.85
N THR A 15 16.19 -2.39 -12.48
CA THR A 15 16.60 -1.08 -11.98
C THR A 15 15.60 -0.02 -12.42
N ILE A 16 15.14 0.78 -11.46
CA ILE A 16 14.20 1.89 -11.71
C ILE A 16 14.96 3.19 -11.51
N GLN A 17 14.92 4.05 -12.53
CA GLN A 17 15.31 5.43 -12.36
C GLN A 17 14.15 6.21 -11.74
N LEU A 18 14.39 6.77 -10.56
CA LEU A 18 13.44 7.65 -9.90
C LEU A 18 13.25 8.92 -10.74
N ASN A 19 12.04 9.15 -11.25
CA ASN A 19 11.68 10.42 -11.82
C ASN A 19 10.95 11.28 -10.77
N ILE A 20 11.67 12.23 -10.18
CA ILE A 20 11.14 13.11 -9.14
C ILE A 20 9.94 13.91 -9.62
N TYR A 21 9.89 14.28 -10.91
CA TYR A 21 8.79 15.05 -11.48
C TYR A 21 7.48 14.26 -11.47
N ILE A 22 7.52 12.96 -11.80
CA ILE A 22 6.32 12.10 -11.76
C ILE A 22 5.80 11.98 -10.34
N ILE A 23 6.69 11.79 -9.36
CA ILE A 23 6.30 11.72 -7.94
C ILE A 23 5.63 13.02 -7.49
N VAL A 24 6.19 14.16 -7.86
CA VAL A 24 5.62 15.48 -7.53
C VAL A 24 4.27 15.69 -8.21
N ILE A 25 4.11 15.30 -9.48
CA ILE A 25 2.84 15.39 -10.22
C ILE A 25 1.78 14.50 -9.56
N VAL A 26 2.11 13.24 -9.24
CA VAL A 26 1.19 12.33 -8.54
C VAL A 26 0.77 12.91 -7.19
N ALA A 27 1.70 13.47 -6.42
CA ALA A 27 1.41 14.12 -5.15
C ALA A 27 0.52 15.37 -5.33
N ALA A 28 0.76 16.19 -6.34
CA ALA A 28 -0.05 17.38 -6.63
C ALA A 28 -1.48 17.00 -7.06
N CYS A 29 -1.62 16.02 -7.95
CA CYS A 29 -2.91 15.47 -8.36
C CYS A 29 -3.68 14.91 -7.15
N TYR A 30 -3.00 14.19 -6.27
CA TYR A 30 -3.59 13.68 -5.03
C TYR A 30 -4.13 14.82 -4.15
N ILE A 31 -3.35 15.89 -3.95
CA ILE A 31 -3.78 17.05 -3.15
C ILE A 31 -5.02 17.69 -3.76
N ALA A 32 -5.04 17.88 -5.08
CA ALA A 32 -6.20 18.42 -5.78
C ALA A 32 -7.44 17.54 -5.57
N ILE A 33 -7.32 16.22 -5.74
CA ILE A 33 -8.43 15.28 -5.54
C ILE A 33 -8.96 15.36 -4.10
N HIS A 34 -8.06 15.39 -3.10
CA HIS A 34 -8.43 15.47 -1.70
C HIS A 34 -9.15 16.78 -1.36
N GLN A 35 -8.66 17.91 -1.87
CA GLN A 35 -9.25 19.23 -1.63
C GLN A 35 -10.66 19.34 -2.23
N TYR A 36 -10.90 18.72 -3.38
CA TYR A 36 -12.18 18.76 -4.09
C TYR A 36 -13.06 17.52 -3.85
N ARG A 37 -12.79 16.73 -2.80
CA ARG A 37 -13.53 15.50 -2.44
C ARG A 37 -15.03 15.68 -2.18
N HIS A 38 -15.52 16.91 -2.10
CA HIS A 38 -16.95 17.21 -2.01
C HIS A 38 -17.72 16.78 -3.27
N LYS A 39 -17.05 16.66 -4.42
CA LYS A 39 -17.66 16.13 -5.66
C LYS A 39 -17.69 14.60 -5.61
N PRO A 40 -18.78 13.94 -6.07
CA PRO A 40 -18.98 12.50 -5.90
C PRO A 40 -17.87 11.67 -6.55
N VAL A 41 -17.45 12.01 -7.77
CA VAL A 41 -16.37 11.29 -8.49
C VAL A 41 -15.03 11.41 -7.75
N LEU A 42 -14.69 12.61 -7.28
CA LEU A 42 -13.43 12.86 -6.57
C LEU A 42 -13.41 12.21 -5.19
N ASN A 43 -14.56 12.03 -4.55
CA ASN A 43 -14.69 11.31 -3.28
C ASN A 43 -14.33 9.82 -3.44
N TYR A 44 -14.79 9.18 -4.52
CA TYR A 44 -14.39 7.80 -4.81
C TYR A 44 -12.89 7.68 -5.14
N LEU A 45 -12.35 8.63 -5.91
CA LEU A 45 -10.92 8.67 -6.20
C LEU A 45 -10.08 8.89 -4.94
N ASP A 46 -10.50 9.78 -4.03
CA ASP A 46 -9.86 9.97 -2.72
C ASP A 46 -9.83 8.67 -1.91
N VAL A 47 -10.93 7.90 -1.92
CA VAL A 47 -10.97 6.59 -1.24
C VAL A 47 -9.97 5.60 -1.82
N ILE A 48 -9.86 5.52 -3.14
CA ILE A 48 -8.93 4.63 -3.85
C ILE A 48 -7.49 5.04 -3.55
N LEU A 49 -7.17 6.33 -3.65
CA LEU A 49 -5.83 6.83 -3.41
C LEU A 49 -5.40 6.68 -1.94
N ASN A 50 -6.32 6.85 -0.99
CA ASN A 50 -6.05 6.62 0.44
C ASN A 50 -5.94 5.12 0.81
N TYR A 51 -6.24 4.19 -0.09
CA TYR A 51 -6.28 2.77 0.26
C TYR A 51 -4.94 2.25 0.78
N ILE A 52 -3.84 2.52 0.07
CA ILE A 52 -2.49 2.07 0.46
C ILE A 52 -2.00 2.77 1.75
N PRO A 53 -2.14 4.11 1.91
CA PRO A 53 -1.87 4.81 3.16
C PRO A 53 -2.57 4.21 4.36
N VAL A 54 -3.90 4.03 4.26
CA VAL A 54 -4.72 3.50 5.34
C VAL A 54 -4.35 2.05 5.62
N LEU A 55 -4.16 1.22 4.60
CA LEU A 55 -3.67 -0.15 4.78
C LEU A 55 -2.34 -0.17 5.53
N THR A 56 -1.41 0.72 5.18
CA THR A 56 -0.10 0.82 5.82
C THR A 56 -0.21 1.24 7.28
N HIS A 57 -1.07 2.22 7.58
CA HIS A 57 -1.35 2.69 8.93
C HIS A 57 -1.97 1.58 9.80
N GLU A 58 -3.07 0.97 9.34
CA GLU A 58 -3.77 -0.08 10.08
C GLU A 58 -2.90 -1.34 10.24
N PHE A 59 -2.09 -1.67 9.23
CA PHE A 59 -1.13 -2.76 9.33
C PHE A 59 -0.05 -2.46 10.37
N GLY A 60 0.34 -1.18 10.53
CA GLY A 60 1.22 -0.74 11.61
C GLY A 60 0.69 -1.10 12.99
N HIS A 61 -0.59 -0.83 13.26
CA HIS A 61 -1.24 -1.27 14.50
C HIS A 61 -1.16 -2.78 14.69
N VAL A 62 -1.47 -3.55 13.65
CA VAL A 62 -1.44 -5.02 13.72
C VAL A 62 -0.04 -5.57 13.96
N LEU A 63 0.96 -5.09 13.23
CA LEU A 63 2.34 -5.54 13.33
C LEU A 63 2.89 -5.26 14.72
N PHE A 64 2.75 -4.03 15.21
CA PHE A 64 3.27 -3.62 16.51
C PHE A 64 2.52 -4.30 17.66
N ASN A 65 1.21 -4.48 17.55
CA ASN A 65 0.47 -5.28 18.54
C ASN A 65 0.99 -6.72 18.61
N LYS A 66 1.32 -7.33 17.46
CA LYS A 66 1.87 -8.69 17.42
C LYS A 66 3.29 -8.75 18.00
N LEU A 67 4.12 -7.74 17.73
CA LEU A 67 5.47 -7.61 18.33
C LEU A 67 5.39 -7.43 19.85
N ALA A 68 4.37 -6.75 20.36
CA ALA A 68 4.09 -6.63 21.79
C ALA A 68 3.47 -7.91 22.43
N GLY A 69 3.33 -9.01 21.68
CA GLY A 69 2.73 -10.26 22.15
C GLY A 69 1.19 -10.27 22.18
N GLY A 70 0.56 -9.28 21.56
CA GLY A 70 -0.89 -9.19 21.35
C GLY A 70 -1.37 -10.02 20.15
N ARG A 71 -2.68 -9.99 19.91
CA ARG A 71 -3.34 -10.64 18.75
C ARG A 71 -4.16 -9.65 17.96
N ALA A 72 -4.08 -9.68 16.64
CA ALA A 72 -5.00 -8.94 15.77
C ALA A 72 -6.15 -9.87 15.35
N LYS A 73 -7.38 -9.39 15.44
CA LYS A 73 -8.58 -10.14 15.11
C LYS A 73 -9.13 -9.78 13.74
N ASP A 74 -9.06 -8.51 13.38
CA ASP A 74 -9.59 -8.00 12.13
C ASP A 74 -8.81 -6.76 11.69
N LEU A 75 -8.74 -6.54 10.38
CA LEU A 75 -8.23 -5.32 9.77
C LEU A 75 -9.18 -4.96 8.64
N VAL A 76 -9.79 -3.78 8.73
CA VAL A 76 -10.83 -3.35 7.79
C VAL A 76 -10.44 -2.00 7.19
N ILE A 77 -10.60 -1.89 5.88
CA ILE A 77 -10.47 -0.62 5.16
C ILE A 77 -11.87 -0.22 4.69
N VAL A 78 -12.29 0.98 5.05
CA VAL A 78 -13.59 1.51 4.67
C VAL A 78 -13.50 2.05 3.25
N THR A 79 -14.17 1.39 2.31
CA THR A 79 -14.17 1.77 0.88
C THR A 79 -15.43 2.50 0.43
N SER A 80 -16.44 2.62 1.29
CA SER A 80 -17.63 3.41 1.01
C SER A 80 -17.42 4.86 1.46
N PRO A 81 -17.52 5.86 0.55
CA PRO A 81 -17.41 7.26 0.94
C PRO A 81 -18.49 7.70 1.93
N ARG A 82 -19.69 7.10 1.84
CA ARG A 82 -20.80 7.36 2.76
C ARG A 82 -20.48 6.86 4.16
N GLU A 83 -19.92 5.66 4.26
CA GLU A 83 -19.53 5.08 5.55
C GLU A 83 -18.43 5.93 6.20
N ARG A 84 -17.42 6.37 5.44
CA ARG A 84 -16.37 7.28 5.96
C ARG A 84 -16.93 8.58 6.51
N GLN A 85 -17.97 9.15 5.88
CA GLN A 85 -18.61 10.38 6.36
C GLN A 85 -19.42 10.16 7.63
N GLN A 86 -20.01 8.96 7.79
CA GLN A 86 -20.81 8.61 8.97
C GLN A 86 -19.95 8.22 10.18
N THR A 87 -18.88 7.46 9.95
CA THR A 87 -18.03 6.93 11.02
C THR A 87 -16.80 7.80 11.29
N LEU A 88 -16.47 8.72 10.38
CA LEU A 88 -15.21 9.49 10.35
C LEU A 88 -13.95 8.60 10.31
N GLN A 89 -14.11 7.30 10.03
CA GLN A 89 -13.03 6.33 9.99
C GLN A 89 -12.74 5.92 8.54
N GLN A 90 -11.46 5.90 8.17
CA GLN A 90 -11.01 5.45 6.84
C GLN A 90 -10.61 3.97 6.84
N GLY A 91 -10.24 3.46 8.01
CA GLY A 91 -9.91 2.07 8.30
C GLY A 91 -9.92 1.86 9.82
N PHE A 92 -9.84 0.60 10.24
CA PHE A 92 -9.63 0.24 11.64
C PHE A 92 -9.07 -1.18 11.75
N ALA A 93 -8.19 -1.38 12.72
CA ALA A 93 -7.70 -2.68 13.15
C ALA A 93 -8.25 -3.05 14.54
N ILE A 94 -8.81 -4.25 14.66
CA ILE A 94 -9.26 -4.78 15.96
C ILE A 94 -8.10 -5.56 16.58
N THR A 95 -7.40 -4.92 17.51
CA THR A 95 -6.25 -5.51 18.22
C THR A 95 -6.57 -5.82 19.68
N GLN A 96 -6.06 -6.93 20.17
CA GLN A 96 -6.12 -7.33 21.58
C GLN A 96 -4.71 -7.34 22.17
N SER A 97 -4.42 -6.36 23.01
CA SER A 97 -3.16 -6.26 23.74
C SER A 97 -3.33 -6.79 25.17
N ARG A 98 -2.31 -7.48 25.69
CA ARG A 98 -2.33 -8.05 27.06
C ARG A 98 -1.95 -7.06 28.15
N HIS A 99 -1.22 -6.00 27.81
CA HIS A 99 -0.65 -5.03 28.76
C HIS A 99 -0.75 -3.59 28.20
N LEU A 100 -0.78 -2.59 29.09
CA LEU A 100 -0.83 -1.17 28.74
C LEU A 100 0.32 -0.74 27.83
N ALA A 101 1.54 -1.20 28.09
CA ALA A 101 2.71 -0.95 27.23
C ALA A 101 2.49 -1.48 25.80
N GLY A 102 1.78 -2.60 25.65
CA GLY A 102 1.43 -3.14 24.34
C GLY A 102 0.38 -2.30 23.61
N GLN A 103 -0.55 -1.66 24.32
CA GLN A 103 -1.49 -0.70 23.72
C GLN A 103 -0.76 0.54 23.22
N TRP A 104 0.16 1.10 24.01
CA TRP A 104 1.01 2.21 23.57
C TRP A 104 1.81 1.86 22.32
N LEU A 105 2.47 0.70 22.32
CA LEU A 105 3.27 0.23 21.18
C LEU A 105 2.41 0.01 19.93
N THR A 106 1.19 -0.51 20.10
CA THR A 106 0.20 -0.67 19.03
C THR A 106 -0.18 0.67 18.40
N THR A 107 -0.55 1.67 19.21
CA THR A 107 -0.94 3.00 18.73
C THR A 107 0.21 3.68 17.97
N ILE A 108 1.42 3.62 18.54
CA ILE A 108 2.65 4.14 17.94
C ILE A 108 2.91 3.47 16.58
N GLY A 109 2.68 2.16 16.48
CA GLY A 109 2.87 1.40 15.25
C GLY A 109 2.12 1.97 14.04
N GLY A 110 0.87 2.41 14.21
CA GLY A 110 0.11 3.01 13.11
C GLY A 110 0.70 4.33 12.62
N TYR A 111 1.24 5.14 13.53
CA TYR A 111 1.87 6.42 13.18
C TYR A 111 3.25 6.24 12.52
N PHE A 112 4.04 5.26 12.99
CA PHE A 112 5.39 5.03 12.47
C PHE A 112 5.44 4.20 11.19
N MET A 113 4.43 3.36 10.92
CA MET A 113 4.49 2.47 9.76
C MET A 113 4.52 3.20 8.41
N PRO A 114 3.72 4.26 8.14
CA PRO A 114 3.82 5.00 6.89
C PRO A 114 5.20 5.68 6.67
N PRO A 115 5.79 6.40 7.65
CA PRO A 115 7.17 6.89 7.55
C PRO A 115 8.21 5.78 7.33
N ILE A 116 8.09 4.65 8.05
CA ILE A 116 9.00 3.51 7.89
C ILE A 116 8.92 2.98 6.45
N MET A 117 7.71 2.78 5.92
CA MET A 117 7.53 2.31 4.54
C MET A 117 8.05 3.32 3.53
N LEU A 118 7.90 4.62 3.77
CA LEU A 118 8.50 5.65 2.93
C LEU A 118 10.03 5.56 2.92
N LEU A 119 10.65 5.40 4.09
CA LEU A 119 12.11 5.23 4.22
C LEU A 119 12.59 3.96 3.52
N ILE A 120 11.89 2.84 3.68
CA ILE A 120 12.19 1.59 2.97
C ILE A 120 12.08 1.80 1.47
N GLY A 121 11.05 2.53 1.02
CA GLY A 121 10.88 2.91 -0.37
C GLY A 121 12.09 3.69 -0.88
N LEU A 122 12.44 4.81 -0.26
CA LEU A 122 13.60 5.63 -0.64
C LEU A 122 14.92 4.84 -0.62
N ALA A 123 15.15 4.03 0.43
CA ALA A 123 16.32 3.18 0.54
C ALA A 123 16.38 2.15 -0.60
N SER A 124 15.24 1.54 -0.94
CA SER A 124 15.15 0.57 -2.05
C SER A 124 15.52 1.20 -3.39
N SER A 125 15.19 2.48 -3.61
CA SER A 125 15.69 3.19 -4.80
C SER A 125 17.19 3.45 -4.72
N HIS A 126 17.71 3.88 -3.57
CA HIS A 126 19.13 4.18 -3.41
C HIS A 126 20.00 2.95 -3.67
N TYR A 127 19.57 1.76 -3.19
CA TYR A 127 20.26 0.49 -3.41
C TYR A 127 19.91 -0.19 -4.75
N GLN A 128 19.09 0.45 -5.61
CA GLN A 128 18.65 -0.09 -6.90
C GLN A 128 17.88 -1.43 -6.80
N ILE A 129 17.13 -1.64 -5.72
CA ILE A 129 16.28 -2.84 -5.50
C ILE A 129 14.80 -2.44 -5.31
N PRO A 130 14.19 -1.67 -6.22
CA PRO A 130 12.81 -1.16 -6.05
C PRO A 130 11.75 -2.27 -6.02
N SER A 131 12.02 -3.41 -6.63
CA SER A 131 11.15 -4.59 -6.61
C SER A 131 10.99 -5.18 -5.21
N PHE A 132 11.98 -5.01 -4.33
CA PHE A 132 11.88 -5.40 -2.91
C PHE A 132 10.74 -4.65 -2.22
N PHE A 133 10.62 -3.35 -2.47
CA PHE A 133 9.56 -2.52 -1.88
C PHE A 133 8.17 -2.96 -2.33
N ILE A 134 7.98 -3.21 -3.63
CA ILE A 134 6.72 -3.73 -4.18
C ILE A 134 6.40 -5.09 -3.56
N PHE A 135 7.40 -5.97 -3.46
CA PHE A 135 7.24 -7.28 -2.85
C PHE A 135 6.84 -7.20 -1.36
N THR A 136 7.44 -6.29 -0.58
CA THR A 136 7.02 -6.04 0.80
C THR A 136 5.55 -5.63 0.88
N TYR A 137 5.10 -4.73 -0.01
CA TYR A 137 3.69 -4.33 -0.06
C TYR A 137 2.75 -5.48 -0.43
N LEU A 138 3.20 -6.36 -1.33
CA LEU A 138 2.46 -7.56 -1.70
C LEU A 138 2.31 -8.51 -0.51
N LEU A 139 3.36 -8.70 0.31
CA LEU A 139 3.27 -9.48 1.55
C LEU A 139 2.31 -8.88 2.57
N ILE A 140 2.35 -7.54 2.76
CA ILE A 140 1.40 -6.83 3.63
C ILE A 140 -0.04 -7.07 3.13
N PHE A 141 -0.25 -6.99 1.82
CA PHE A 141 -1.56 -7.20 1.22
C PHE A 141 -2.07 -8.65 1.35
N ILE A 142 -1.21 -9.65 1.16
CA ILE A 142 -1.54 -11.06 1.43
C ILE A 142 -1.90 -11.26 2.91
N TYR A 143 -1.15 -10.66 3.82
CA TYR A 143 -1.45 -10.76 5.24
C TYR A 143 -2.81 -10.13 5.57
N PHE A 144 -3.10 -8.97 4.99
CA PHE A 144 -4.40 -8.32 5.09
C PHE A 144 -5.55 -9.19 4.58
N LEU A 145 -5.37 -9.88 3.44
CA LEU A 145 -6.38 -10.80 2.89
C LEU A 145 -6.78 -11.93 3.84
N ILE A 146 -5.83 -12.41 4.64
CA ILE A 146 -6.06 -13.48 5.62
C ILE A 146 -6.84 -12.94 6.82
N LEU A 147 -6.56 -11.70 7.23
CA LEU A 147 -7.06 -11.12 8.47
C LEU A 147 -8.42 -10.41 8.31
N THR A 148 -8.68 -9.83 7.13
CA THR A 148 -9.85 -8.97 6.94
C THR A 148 -11.16 -9.74 6.87
N SER A 149 -12.16 -9.26 7.61
CA SER A 149 -13.55 -9.75 7.49
C SER A 149 -14.24 -9.28 6.20
N ARG A 150 -13.83 -8.13 5.64
CA ARG A 150 -14.45 -7.53 4.45
C ARG A 150 -13.75 -7.94 3.17
N LYS A 151 -14.25 -8.99 2.52
CA LYS A 151 -13.65 -9.55 1.30
C LYS A 151 -13.91 -8.77 0.01
N GLY A 152 -14.82 -7.78 0.01
CA GLY A 152 -15.17 -7.01 -1.19
C GLY A 152 -13.99 -6.21 -1.78
N SER A 153 -13.37 -5.33 -0.99
CA SER A 153 -12.24 -4.51 -1.49
C SER A 153 -10.99 -5.31 -1.84
N PRO A 154 -10.57 -6.32 -1.04
CA PRO A 154 -9.41 -7.12 -1.38
C PRO A 154 -9.61 -7.93 -2.67
N ILE A 155 -10.82 -8.44 -2.95
CA ILE A 155 -11.11 -9.18 -4.20
C ILE A 155 -10.88 -8.29 -5.42
N VAL A 156 -11.37 -7.04 -5.40
CA VAL A 156 -11.16 -6.09 -6.52
C VAL A 156 -9.67 -5.85 -6.76
N VAL A 157 -8.89 -5.67 -5.69
CA VAL A 157 -7.45 -5.48 -5.80
C VAL A 157 -6.75 -6.75 -6.32
N ILE A 158 -7.14 -7.94 -5.87
CA ILE A 158 -6.62 -9.21 -6.42
C ILE A 158 -6.92 -9.29 -7.92
N THR A 159 -8.16 -9.02 -8.34
CA THR A 159 -8.54 -9.06 -9.76
C THR A 159 -7.68 -8.11 -10.59
N LEU A 160 -7.43 -6.90 -10.09
CA LEU A 160 -6.58 -5.92 -10.76
C LEU A 160 -5.12 -6.40 -10.86
N ILE A 161 -4.56 -6.94 -9.76
CA ILE A 161 -3.21 -7.53 -9.76
C ILE A 161 -3.12 -8.72 -10.73
N SER A 162 -4.13 -9.60 -10.76
CA SER A 162 -4.17 -10.75 -11.68
C SER A 162 -4.23 -10.32 -13.14
N ILE A 163 -4.99 -9.28 -13.47
CA ILE A 163 -5.02 -8.69 -14.83
C ILE A 163 -3.64 -8.12 -15.18
N MET A 164 -3.02 -7.37 -14.28
CA MET A 164 -1.67 -6.82 -14.50
C MET A 164 -0.63 -7.94 -14.71
N LEU A 165 -0.67 -8.98 -13.88
CA LEU A 165 0.20 -10.15 -14.01
C LEU A 165 -0.04 -10.89 -15.34
N TYR A 166 -1.30 -10.99 -15.78
CA TYR A 166 -1.61 -11.59 -17.08
C TYR A 166 -0.96 -10.82 -18.23
N PHE A 167 -1.02 -9.49 -18.22
CA PHE A 167 -0.33 -8.67 -19.23
C PHE A 167 1.18 -8.83 -19.17
N ILE A 168 1.77 -8.84 -17.97
CA ILE A 168 3.22 -9.07 -17.78
C ILE A 168 3.68 -10.44 -18.31
N LEU A 169 2.85 -11.48 -18.15
CA LEU A 169 3.19 -12.84 -18.57
C LEU A 169 2.88 -13.11 -20.05
N LYS A 170 1.93 -12.36 -20.62
CA LYS A 170 1.56 -12.47 -22.04
C LYS A 170 2.54 -11.72 -22.92
N ASP A 171 3.07 -10.59 -22.44
CA ASP A 171 3.98 -9.76 -23.20
C ASP A 171 5.44 -10.09 -22.88
N GLU A 172 6.22 -10.50 -23.88
CA GLU A 172 7.67 -10.70 -23.73
C GLU A 172 8.44 -9.35 -23.76
N ASN A 173 7.72 -8.23 -23.93
CA ASN A 173 8.31 -6.91 -23.99
C ASN A 173 8.82 -6.42 -22.62
N ILE A 174 10.12 -6.60 -22.41
CA ILE A 174 10.85 -6.18 -21.20
C ILE A 174 10.63 -4.70 -20.87
N VAL A 175 10.43 -3.83 -21.89
CA VAL A 175 10.22 -2.40 -21.70
C VAL A 175 8.88 -2.10 -21.01
N GLU A 176 7.82 -2.83 -21.36
CA GLU A 176 6.49 -2.65 -20.76
C GLU A 176 6.46 -3.10 -19.31
N ILE A 177 7.15 -4.21 -19.02
CA ILE A 177 7.34 -4.70 -17.65
C ILE A 177 8.07 -3.63 -16.81
N GLN A 178 9.17 -3.07 -17.33
CA GLN A 178 9.93 -2.04 -16.64
C GLN A 178 9.11 -0.76 -16.40
N LEU A 179 8.30 -0.34 -17.38
CA LEU A 179 7.41 0.82 -17.25
C LEU A 179 6.36 0.60 -16.16
N LEU A 180 5.70 -0.56 -16.15
CA LEU A 180 4.67 -0.90 -15.17
C LEU A 180 5.23 -0.93 -13.75
N VAL A 181 6.39 -1.56 -13.56
CA VAL A 181 7.07 -1.61 -12.25
C VAL A 181 7.48 -0.21 -11.81
N THR A 182 8.03 0.60 -12.71
CA THR A 182 8.41 2.01 -12.45
C THR A 182 7.22 2.86 -12.03
N MET A 183 6.11 2.79 -12.78
CA MET A 183 4.91 3.56 -12.50
C MET A 183 4.27 3.15 -11.17
N SER A 184 4.20 1.84 -10.90
CA SER A 184 3.67 1.31 -9.63
C SER A 184 4.51 1.76 -8.43
N TYR A 185 5.84 1.68 -8.56
CA TYR A 185 6.78 2.11 -7.53
C TYR A 185 6.65 3.60 -7.21
N GLN A 186 6.64 4.46 -8.24
CA GLN A 186 6.52 5.91 -8.08
C GLN A 186 5.14 6.32 -7.54
N TYR A 187 4.07 5.63 -7.96
CA TYR A 187 2.72 5.82 -7.45
C TYR A 187 2.61 5.52 -5.96
N ILE A 188 3.11 4.34 -5.52
CA ILE A 188 3.09 3.93 -4.11
C ILE A 188 3.88 4.93 -3.26
N LEU A 189 5.09 5.30 -3.69
CA LEU A 189 5.91 6.30 -3.00
C LEU A 189 5.23 7.66 -2.88
N GLY A 190 4.64 8.16 -3.98
CA GLY A 190 3.98 9.46 -4.02
C GLY A 190 2.80 9.55 -3.06
N ILE A 191 2.04 8.47 -2.93
CA ILE A 191 0.87 8.40 -2.05
C ILE A 191 1.26 8.26 -0.57
N ILE A 192 2.25 7.43 -0.23
CA ILE A 192 2.70 7.25 1.16
C ILE A 192 3.27 8.55 1.72
N ARG A 193 3.98 9.33 0.90
CA ARG A 193 4.55 10.63 1.30
C ARG A 193 3.53 11.57 1.92
N ARG A 194 2.26 11.51 1.51
CA ARG A 194 1.20 12.31 2.12
C ARG A 194 0.71 11.74 3.46
N SER A 195 0.62 10.42 3.59
CA SER A 195 0.20 9.75 4.84
C SER A 195 1.08 10.12 6.03
N SER A 196 2.39 10.28 5.82
CA SER A 196 3.37 10.68 6.85
C SER A 196 3.32 12.16 7.28
N THR A 197 2.33 12.93 6.80
CA THR A 197 2.15 14.36 7.13
C THR A 197 0.76 14.67 7.72
N ILE A 198 0.15 13.65 8.33
CA ILE A 198 -1.05 13.74 9.18
C ILE A 198 -0.57 13.46 10.60
#